data_AF-A0A2G3AIM6-F1
#
_entry.id   AF-A0A2G3AIM6-F1
#
_cell.length_a   1.000
_cell.length_b   1.000
_cell.length_c   1.000
_cell.angle_alpha   90.00
_cell.angle_beta   90.00
_cell.angle_gamma   90.00
#
_symmetry.space_group_name_H-M   'P 1'
#
loop_
_entity.id
_entity.type
_entity.pdbx_description
1 polymer ?
#
loop_
_entity_poly.entity_id
_entity_poly.type
_entity_poly.pdbx_seq_one_letter_code
_entity_poly.pdbx_strand_id
1 'polypeptide(L)'
;MVDVLFEQNLPQQLSESLDCGLYMVTHAEYLSYGHEVLLNEFDPNALRTRYAALLWDYETRKQEANAHCDIEAPLRLAKQSRITSVTKVFDV
;
A
#
# COMPACT_ATOMS: atom_id res chain seq x y z
N MET A 1 2.79 -33.21 3.99
CA MET A 1 1.41 -32.79 3.67
C MET A 1 1.32 -31.33 4.08
N VAL A 2 0.99 -30.45 3.14
CA VAL A 2 0.81 -29.01 3.45
C VAL A 2 -0.68 -28.84 3.69
N ASP A 3 -1.07 -28.44 4.90
CA ASP A 3 -2.46 -28.10 5.17
C ASP A 3 -2.75 -26.73 4.56
N VAL A 4 -3.57 -26.73 3.52
CA VAL A 4 -4.06 -25.50 2.88
C VAL A 4 -5.39 -25.15 3.54
N LEU A 5 -5.37 -24.13 4.40
CA LEU A 5 -6.57 -23.57 5.01
C LEU A 5 -7.11 -22.46 4.11
N PHE A 6 -8.36 -22.61 3.67
CA PHE A 6 -9.02 -21.63 2.81
C PHE A 6 -9.92 -20.72 3.67
N GLU A 7 -9.49 -19.47 3.84
CA GLU A 7 -10.22 -18.47 4.62
C GLU A 7 -11.22 -17.73 3.72
N GLN A 8 -12.51 -17.99 3.89
CA GLN A 8 -13.58 -17.42 3.03
C GLN A 8 -14.09 -16.05 3.50
N ASN A 9 -13.77 -15.67 4.74
CA ASN A 9 -14.34 -14.47 5.37
C ASN A 9 -13.48 -13.22 5.21
N LEU A 10 -12.39 -13.30 4.43
CA LEU A 10 -11.54 -12.15 4.19
C LEU A 10 -12.20 -11.23 3.16
N PRO A 11 -12.27 -9.91 3.44
CA PRO A 11 -12.83 -8.97 2.51
C PRO A 11 -12.02 -9.01 1.20
N GLN A 12 -12.71 -9.11 0.08
CA GLN A 12 -12.11 -9.14 -1.26
C GLN A 12 -12.41 -7.87 -2.03
N GLN A 13 -11.44 -7.41 -2.82
CA GLN A 13 -11.61 -6.23 -3.63
C GLN A 13 -12.58 -6.49 -4.79
N LEU A 14 -13.58 -5.61 -4.95
CA LEU A 14 -14.41 -5.57 -6.15
C LEU A 14 -13.56 -5.22 -7.40
N SER A 15 -13.91 -5.79 -8.56
CA SER A 15 -13.14 -5.62 -9.80
C SER A 15 -12.97 -4.16 -10.24
N GLU A 16 -13.84 -3.25 -9.81
CA GLU A 16 -13.81 -1.83 -10.18
C GLU A 16 -13.06 -0.96 -9.15
N SER A 17 -12.61 -1.53 -8.04
CA SER A 17 -11.88 -0.79 -7.00
C SER A 17 -10.39 -0.69 -7.32
N LEU A 18 -9.82 0.47 -6.99
CA LEU A 18 -8.40 0.80 -7.12
C LEU A 18 -7.61 0.62 -5.80
N ASP A 19 -8.17 -0.14 -4.85
CA ASP A 19 -7.66 -0.30 -3.49
C ASP A 19 -6.82 -1.56 -3.28
N CYS A 20 -6.19 -2.09 -4.33
CA CYS A 20 -5.63 -3.44 -4.27
C CYS A 20 -4.53 -3.52 -3.22
N GLY A 21 -3.77 -2.44 -3.07
CA GLY A 21 -2.78 -2.29 -2.00
C GLY A 21 -3.40 -2.36 -0.61
N LEU A 22 -4.58 -1.77 -0.39
CA LEU A 22 -5.25 -1.77 0.90
C LEU A 22 -5.67 -3.17 1.32
N TYR A 23 -6.25 -3.93 0.39
CA TYR A 23 -6.61 -5.33 0.60
C TYR A 23 -5.38 -6.21 0.84
N MET A 24 -4.28 -5.96 0.12
CA MET A 24 -3.02 -6.69 0.33
C MET A 24 -2.42 -6.43 1.72
N VAL A 25 -2.40 -5.17 2.18
CA VAL A 25 -1.87 -4.86 3.51
C VAL A 25 -2.75 -5.46 4.60
N THR A 26 -4.07 -5.39 4.43
CA THR A 26 -5.05 -6.04 5.32
C THR A 26 -4.80 -7.54 5.44
N HIS A 27 -4.55 -8.22 4.32
CA HIS A 27 -4.16 -9.63 4.30
C HIS A 27 -2.82 -9.88 5.02
N ALA A 28 -1.83 -9.02 4.83
CA ALA A 28 -0.54 -9.17 5.51
C ALA A 28 -0.67 -8.97 7.03
N GLU A 29 -1.47 -8.00 7.47
CA GLU A 29 -1.77 -7.76 8.89
C GLU A 29 -2.51 -8.95 9.52
N TYR A 30 -3.50 -9.51 8.82
CA TYR A 30 -4.18 -10.73 9.22
C TYR A 30 -3.22 -11.89 9.48
N LEU A 31 -2.31 -12.13 8.54
CA LEU A 31 -1.33 -13.21 8.65
C LEU A 31 -0.28 -12.95 9.74
N SER A 32 0.00 -11.68 10.03
CA SER A 32 1.03 -11.28 11.01
C SER A 32 0.51 -11.26 12.44
N TYR A 33 -0.70 -10.73 12.65
CA TYR A 33 -1.27 -10.46 13.98
C TYR A 33 -2.49 -11.35 14.31
N GLY A 34 -3.01 -12.09 13.34
CA GLY A 34 -4.14 -13.00 13.51
C GLY A 34 -5.51 -12.38 13.25
N HIS A 35 -6.54 -13.22 13.41
CA HIS A 35 -7.92 -12.95 12.98
C HIS A 35 -8.65 -11.86 13.77
N GLU A 36 -8.25 -11.61 15.02
CA GLU A 36 -8.86 -10.61 15.90
C GLU A 36 -8.70 -9.17 15.37
N VAL A 37 -7.67 -8.91 14.55
CA VAL A 37 -7.42 -7.58 13.98
C VAL A 37 -8.41 -7.24 12.85
N LEU A 38 -8.97 -8.24 12.16
CA LEU A 38 -9.86 -8.01 11.02
C LEU A 38 -11.36 -7.99 11.37
N LEU A 39 -11.78 -8.68 12.43
CA LEU A 39 -13.21 -8.88 12.71
C LEU A 39 -13.99 -7.59 13.02
N ASN A 40 -13.31 -6.51 13.42
CA ASN A 40 -13.99 -5.30 13.88
C ASN A 40 -13.92 -4.09 12.91
N GLU A 41 -13.04 -4.08 11.90
CA GLU A 41 -12.55 -2.79 11.38
C GLU A 41 -12.14 -2.73 9.90
N PHE A 42 -12.61 -3.64 9.03
CA PHE A 42 -12.36 -3.48 7.59
C PHE A 42 -13.26 -2.40 6.98
N ASP A 43 -12.89 -1.14 7.20
CA ASP A 43 -13.39 0.02 6.46
C ASP A 43 -12.28 0.55 5.54
N PRO A 44 -12.43 0.39 4.21
CA PRO A 44 -11.45 0.88 3.24
C PRO A 44 -11.15 2.38 3.39
N ASN A 45 -12.11 3.18 3.82
CA ASN A 45 -11.90 4.62 4.00
C ASN A 45 -11.09 4.92 5.26
N ALA A 46 -11.42 4.29 6.40
CA ALA A 46 -10.64 4.41 7.62
C ALA A 46 -9.18 3.97 7.41
N LEU A 47 -8.95 2.85 6.72
CA LEU A 47 -7.61 2.35 6.41
C LEU A 47 -6.84 3.33 5.51
N ARG A 48 -7.47 3.90 4.47
CA ARG A 48 -6.84 4.95 3.65
C ARG A 48 -6.41 6.15 4.48
N THR A 49 -7.27 6.64 5.38
CA THR A 49 -6.93 7.77 6.25
C THR A 49 -5.77 7.43 7.19
N ARG A 50 -5.78 6.24 7.81
CA ARG A 50 -4.69 5.79 8.70
C ARG A 50 -3.36 5.70 7.95
N TYR A 51 -3.32 5.05 6.79
CA TYR A 51 -2.08 4.93 6.01
C TYR A 51 -1.61 6.28 5.44
N ALA A 52 -2.52 7.15 5.00
CA ALA A 52 -2.16 8.49 4.55
C ALA A 52 -1.48 9.29 5.68
N ALA A 53 -2.03 9.23 6.90
CA ALA A 53 -1.43 9.89 8.06
C ALA A 53 -0.05 9.31 8.42
N LEU A 54 0.10 7.97 8.40
CA LEU A 54 1.37 7.31 8.67
C LEU A 54 2.44 7.64 7.63
N LEU A 55 2.07 7.64 6.34
CA LEU A 55 2.98 8.01 5.26
C LEU A 55 3.42 9.47 5.37
N TRP A 56 2.50 10.36 5.73
CA TRP A 56 2.80 11.77 5.95
C TRP A 56 3.77 11.99 7.12
N ASP A 57 3.53 11.34 8.26
CA ASP A 57 4.43 11.39 9.42
C ASP A 57 5.83 10.83 9.08
N TYR A 58 5.88 9.69 8.40
CA TYR A 58 7.15 9.11 7.95
C TYR A 58 7.92 10.03 7.00
N GLU A 59 7.26 10.62 6.01
CA GLU A 59 7.90 11.55 5.08
C GLU A 59 8.41 12.79 5.82
N THR A 60 7.62 13.33 6.75
CA THR A 60 8.00 14.48 7.58
C THR A 60 9.27 14.17 8.40
N ARG A 61 9.27 13.06 9.16
CA ARG A 61 10.44 12.63 9.94
C ARG A 61 11.65 12.36 9.06
N LYS A 62 11.45 11.80 7.87
CA LYS A 62 12.52 11.56 6.90
C LYS A 62 13.10 12.88 6.38
N GLN A 63 12.27 13.88 6.14
CA GLN A 63 12.75 15.21 5.74
C GLN A 63 13.50 15.90 6.89
N GLU A 64 12.99 15.84 8.11
CA GLU A 64 13.67 16.36 9.31
C GLU A 64 15.02 15.67 9.54
N ALA A 65 15.08 14.35 9.44
CA ALA A 65 16.31 13.58 9.58
C ALA A 65 17.32 13.90 8.47
N ASN A 66 16.86 14.08 7.23
CA ASN A 66 17.72 14.51 6.12
C ASN A 66 18.19 15.96 6.28
N ALA A 67 17.40 16.84 6.89
CA ALA A 67 17.79 18.22 7.21
C ALA A 67 18.82 18.27 8.35
N HIS A 68 18.85 17.26 9.23
CA HIS A 68 19.84 17.14 10.30
C HIS A 68 21.09 16.35 9.89
N CYS A 69 21.05 15.65 8.75
CA CYS A 69 22.16 14.88 8.21
C CYS A 69 22.75 15.59 6.97
N ASP A 70 23.51 16.67 7.18
CA ASP A 70 24.30 17.35 6.15
C ASP A 70 25.45 16.48 5.57
N ILE A 71 25.53 15.21 5.96
CA ILE A 71 26.51 14.26 5.42
C ILE A 71 25.84 13.50 4.27
N GLU A 72 26.02 14.08 3.07
CA GLU A 72 25.85 13.50 1.74
C GLU A 72 24.55 12.72 1.54
N ALA A 73 23.50 13.45 1.14
CA ALA A 73 22.21 12.88 0.76
C ALA A 73 22.39 11.68 -0.20
N PRO A 74 21.85 10.49 0.11
CA PRO A 74 21.79 9.40 -0.84
C PRO A 74 21.03 9.88 -2.07
N LEU A 75 21.69 9.83 -3.24
CA LEU A 75 21.20 10.26 -4.55
C LEU A 75 19.67 10.26 -4.60
N ARG A 76 19.07 11.45 -4.58
CA ARG A 76 17.63 11.59 -4.81
C ARG A 76 17.35 10.90 -6.14
N LEU A 77 16.68 9.74 -6.09
CA LEU A 77 16.24 9.06 -7.29
C LEU A 77 15.32 10.02 -8.02
N ALA A 78 15.84 10.69 -9.05
CA ALA A 78 15.06 11.54 -9.92
C ALA A 78 13.93 10.66 -10.45
N LYS A 79 12.70 10.94 -10.01
CA LYS A 79 11.50 10.20 -10.40
C LYS A 79 11.24 10.54 -11.86
N GLN A 80 11.94 9.89 -12.78
CA GLN A 80 11.80 10.12 -14.20
C GLN A 80 10.55 9.37 -14.67
N SER A 81 9.40 9.98 -14.46
CA SER A 81 8.13 9.54 -15.05
C SER A 81 8.17 9.83 -16.56
N ARG A 82 8.82 8.97 -17.34
CA ARG A 82 8.55 8.88 -18.78
C ARG A 82 7.25 8.13 -18.96
N ILE A 83 6.12 8.83 -18.81
CA ILE A 83 4.84 8.34 -19.29
C ILE A 83 4.95 8.30 -20.81
N THR A 84 5.26 7.14 -21.36
CA THR A 84 5.15 6.90 -22.80
C THR A 84 3.70 6.48 -23.02
N SER A 85 2.88 7.39 -23.56
CA SER A 85 1.52 7.08 -24.00
C SER A 85 1.58 5.97 -25.06
N VAL A 86 1.13 4.77 -24.71
CA VAL A 86 0.94 3.69 -25.69
C VAL A 86 -0.36 3.98 -26.42
N THR A 87 -0.26 4.58 -27.61
CA THR A 87 -1.38 4.67 -28.54
C THR A 87 -1.73 3.25 -29.01
N LYS A 88 -2.84 2.69 -28.53
CA LYS A 88 -3.45 1.52 -29.15
C LYS A 88 -4.18 1.99 -30.41
N VAL A 89 -3.61 1.71 -31.58
CA VAL A 89 -4.38 1.64 -32.82
C VAL A 89 -4.98 0.23 -32.86
N PHE A 90 -6.30 0.15 -32.74
CA PHE A 90 -7.06 -1.04 -33.09
C PHE A 90 -7.44 -0.89 -34.56
N ASP A 91 -6.99 -1.80 -35.41
CA ASP A 91 -7.62 -2.07 -36.71
C ASP A 91 -8.00 -3.55 -36.74
N VAL A 92 -9.22 -3.80 -37.23
CA VAL A 92 -9.91 -5.09 -37.33
C VAL A 92 -9.60 -5.77 -38.65
#